data_AF-A0A962T7K3-F1
#
_entry.id   AF-A0A962T7K3-F1
#
_cell.length_a   1.000
_cell.length_b   1.000
_cell.length_c   1.000
_cell.angle_alpha   90.00
_cell.angle_beta   90.00
_cell.angle_gamma   90.00
#
_symmetry.space_group_name_H-M   'P 1'
#
loop_
_entity.id
_entity.type
_entity.pdbx_description
1 polymer ?
#
loop_
_entity_poly.entity_id
_entity_poly.type
_entity_poly.pdbx_seq_one_letter_code
_entity_poly.pdbx_strand_id
1 'polypeptide(L)'
;AYHYQTGVVFAAFVPGQGQEVARGGRYDEIGKVFGRARPATGFSADLRTLMRLGSVEAIELNGAILAPADPDPALRDRVHALRASGAVVIRELPGQAGDPAEMGCSQRLRNVDGEWIVVPLAGD
;
A
#
# COMPACT_ATOMS: atom_id res chain seq x y z
N ALA A 1 -1.67 30.26 -17.74
CA ALA A 1 -3.04 30.21 -17.20
C ALA A 1 -3.82 29.14 -17.94
N TYR A 2 -4.32 28.14 -17.21
CA TYR A 2 -5.05 26.99 -17.76
C TYR A 2 -6.42 27.44 -18.30
N HIS A 3 -6.63 27.35 -19.61
CA HIS A 3 -7.80 27.89 -20.32
C HIS A 3 -9.11 27.11 -20.10
N TYR A 4 -9.16 26.17 -19.15
CA TYR A 4 -10.34 25.32 -18.92
C TYR A 4 -11.21 25.74 -17.73
N GLN A 5 -10.70 26.60 -16.85
CA GLN A 5 -11.45 27.06 -15.67
C GLN A 5 -12.48 28.12 -16.09
N THR A 6 -13.71 27.98 -15.62
CA THR A 6 -14.87 28.79 -16.08
C THR A 6 -15.51 29.61 -14.96
N GLY A 7 -14.92 29.61 -13.77
CA GLY A 7 -15.47 30.29 -12.60
C GLY A 7 -14.48 30.30 -11.44
N VAL A 8 -14.97 30.04 -10.22
CA VAL A 8 -14.14 30.03 -9.01
C VAL A 8 -12.95 29.08 -9.15
N VAL A 9 -11.80 29.50 -8.62
CA VAL A 9 -10.56 28.74 -8.58
C VAL A 9 -10.00 28.78 -7.16
N PHE A 10 -9.27 27.74 -6.77
CA PHE A 10 -8.60 27.67 -5.48
C PHE A 10 -7.28 26.91 -5.57
N ALA A 11 -6.40 27.18 -4.61
CA ALA A 11 -5.16 26.47 -4.39
C ALA A 11 -4.95 26.30 -2.88
N ALA A 12 -4.42 25.14 -2.48
CA ALA A 12 -4.06 24.82 -1.11
C ALA A 12 -2.54 24.84 -0.98
N PHE A 13 -2.04 25.48 0.08
CA PHE A 13 -0.62 25.60 0.38
C PHE A 13 -0.35 25.10 1.79
N VAL A 14 0.86 24.59 2.01
CA VAL A 14 1.35 24.24 3.35
C VAL A 14 2.59 25.09 3.66
N PRO A 15 2.83 25.46 4.93
CA PRO A 15 4.03 26.20 5.31
C PRO A 15 5.31 25.52 4.83
N GLY A 16 6.26 26.30 4.32
CA GLY A 16 7.56 25.79 3.86
C GLY A 16 7.56 25.21 2.43
N GLN A 17 6.40 25.03 1.78
CA GLN A 17 6.33 24.60 0.38
C GLN A 17 6.03 25.79 -0.54
N GLY A 18 6.93 26.08 -1.48
CA GLY A 18 6.80 27.20 -2.43
C GLY A 18 5.80 26.97 -3.59
N GLN A 19 5.14 25.81 -3.62
CA GLN A 19 4.15 25.42 -4.64
C GLN A 19 2.88 24.92 -3.96
N GLU A 20 1.76 24.97 -4.67
CA GLU A 20 0.50 24.44 -4.16
C GLU A 20 0.54 22.92 -4.02
N VAL A 21 -0.03 22.38 -2.94
CA VAL A 21 -0.16 20.93 -2.73
C VAL A 21 -1.42 20.37 -3.38
N ALA A 22 -2.42 21.23 -3.60
CA ALA A 22 -3.61 20.92 -4.36
C ALA A 22 -4.13 22.19 -5.05
N ARG A 23 -4.81 22.02 -6.17
CA ARG A 23 -5.52 23.09 -6.87
C ARG A 23 -6.81 22.57 -7.47
N GLY A 24 -7.76 23.47 -7.62
CA GLY A 24 -9.05 23.13 -8.17
C GLY A 24 -9.86 24.34 -8.59
N GLY A 25 -11.09 24.08 -9.00
CA GLY A 25 -12.01 25.11 -9.43
C GLY A 25 -13.14 24.57 -10.28
N ARG A 26 -13.95 25.49 -10.77
CA ARG A 26 -15.08 25.24 -11.65
C ARG A 26 -14.64 25.12 -13.11
N TYR A 27 -15.19 24.14 -13.83
CA TYR A 27 -14.88 23.85 -15.24
C TYR A 27 -16.13 23.34 -15.99
N ASP A 28 -16.99 24.25 -16.42
CA ASP A 28 -18.28 23.89 -17.02
C ASP A 28 -18.18 23.37 -18.46
N GLU A 29 -17.07 23.72 -19.14
CA GLU A 29 -16.96 23.59 -20.59
C GLU A 29 -16.12 22.40 -21.04
N ILE A 30 -15.45 21.70 -20.13
CA ILE A 30 -14.62 20.52 -20.47
C ILE A 30 -15.45 19.45 -21.18
N GLY A 31 -16.73 19.28 -20.81
CA GLY A 31 -17.62 18.32 -21.45
C GLY A 31 -17.94 18.63 -22.93
N LYS A 32 -17.69 19.85 -23.42
CA LYS A 32 -18.00 20.24 -24.82
C LYS A 32 -17.26 19.37 -25.83
N VAL A 33 -16.02 18.99 -25.55
CA VAL A 33 -15.24 18.13 -26.46
C VAL A 33 -15.81 16.70 -26.56
N PHE A 34 -16.67 16.32 -25.61
CA PHE A 34 -17.38 15.04 -25.56
C PHE A 34 -18.86 15.15 -25.96
N GLY A 35 -19.26 16.27 -26.58
CA GLY A 35 -20.61 16.47 -27.14
C GLY A 35 -21.62 17.12 -26.19
N ARG A 36 -21.26 17.45 -24.94
CA ARG A 36 -22.16 18.17 -24.03
C ARG A 36 -21.42 18.92 -22.93
N ALA A 37 -21.57 20.25 -22.89
CA ALA A 37 -21.19 21.05 -21.73
C ALA A 37 -22.00 20.64 -20.49
N ARG A 38 -21.33 20.40 -19.37
CA ARG A 38 -21.96 20.08 -18.08
C ARG A 38 -21.17 20.78 -16.98
N PRO A 39 -21.82 21.63 -16.16
CA PRO A 39 -21.16 22.27 -15.02
C PRO A 39 -20.49 21.26 -14.10
N ALA A 40 -19.25 21.54 -13.71
CA ALA A 40 -18.45 20.67 -12.86
C ALA A 40 -17.43 21.45 -12.02
N THR A 41 -17.03 20.85 -10.90
CA THR A 41 -15.98 21.37 -10.01
C THR A 41 -15.19 20.20 -9.44
N GLY A 42 -13.94 20.44 -9.07
CA GLY A 42 -13.04 19.41 -8.56
C GLY A 42 -11.66 19.96 -8.23
N PHE A 43 -10.77 19.07 -7.82
CA PHE A 43 -9.38 19.38 -7.53
C PHE A 43 -8.45 18.25 -7.95
N SER A 44 -7.17 18.58 -8.02
CA SER A 44 -6.08 17.65 -8.21
C SER A 44 -4.99 17.93 -7.19
N ALA A 45 -4.29 16.88 -6.77
CA ALA A 45 -3.11 16.96 -5.91
C ALA A 45 -2.07 15.95 -6.40
N ASP A 46 -0.80 16.24 -6.14
CA ASP A 46 0.30 15.32 -6.46
C ASP A 46 0.53 14.37 -5.28
N LEU A 47 0.20 13.08 -5.45
CA LEU A 47 0.28 12.10 -4.36
C LEU A 47 1.70 11.96 -3.80
N ARG A 48 2.74 12.06 -4.64
CA ARG A 48 4.14 11.99 -4.18
C ARG A 48 4.48 13.16 -3.25
N THR A 49 3.99 14.34 -3.56
CA THR A 49 4.14 15.56 -2.75
C THR A 49 3.37 15.43 -1.46
N LEU A 50 2.14 14.92 -1.50
CA LEU A 50 1.36 14.62 -0.30
C LEU A 50 2.05 13.59 0.59
N MET A 51 2.61 12.51 0.03
CA MET A 51 3.35 11.50 0.80
C MET A 51 4.62 12.04 1.43
N ARG A 52 5.33 12.96 0.75
CA ARG A 52 6.55 13.59 1.27
C ARG A 52 6.27 14.59 2.40
N LEU A 53 5.17 15.34 2.28
CA LEU A 53 4.79 16.39 3.23
C LEU A 53 3.95 15.86 4.38
N GLY A 54 3.22 14.76 4.15
CA GLY A 54 2.44 14.08 5.15
C GLY A 54 3.31 13.23 6.07
N SER A 55 2.78 12.96 7.26
CA SER A 55 3.34 11.98 8.18
C SER A 55 2.61 10.66 7.92
N VAL A 56 3.36 9.64 7.52
CA VAL A 56 2.85 8.26 7.46
C VAL A 56 3.62 7.52 8.54
N GLU A 57 2.91 6.94 9.50
CA GLU A 57 3.54 5.97 10.40
C GLU A 57 3.98 4.78 9.54
N ALA A 58 5.29 4.49 9.56
CA ALA A 58 5.79 3.32 8.87
C ALA A 58 5.09 2.09 9.47
N ILE A 59 4.45 1.30 8.61
CA ILE A 59 4.00 -0.02 9.02
C ILE A 59 5.26 -0.88 9.10
N GLU A 60 5.82 -0.94 10.29
CA GLU A 60 6.89 -1.88 10.61
C GLU A 60 6.39 -3.30 10.35
N LEU A 61 7.08 -4.02 9.46
CA LEU A 61 6.77 -5.43 9.19
C LEU A 61 7.25 -6.36 10.32
N ASN A 62 7.62 -5.82 11.49
CA ASN A 62 8.14 -6.52 12.66
C ASN A 62 7.07 -7.48 13.22
N GLY A 63 6.99 -8.68 12.67
CA GLY A 63 5.82 -9.54 12.85
C GLY A 63 5.49 -10.45 11.68
N ALA A 64 6.17 -10.32 10.54
CA ALA A 64 5.90 -11.18 9.40
C ALA A 64 6.16 -12.66 9.74
N ILE A 65 5.39 -13.53 9.11
CA ILE A 65 5.47 -14.98 9.25
C ILE A 65 6.17 -15.54 8.01
N LEU A 66 7.27 -16.25 8.21
CA LEU A 66 7.95 -16.97 7.15
C LEU A 66 7.23 -18.29 6.84
N ALA A 67 6.88 -18.53 5.58
CA ALA A 67 6.34 -19.79 5.10
C ALA A 67 7.40 -20.51 4.25
N PRO A 68 7.65 -21.82 4.49
CA PRO A 68 8.64 -22.54 3.71
C PRO A 68 8.20 -22.76 2.26
N ALA A 69 9.19 -23.07 1.41
CA ALA A 69 8.99 -23.45 0.02
C ALA A 69 8.47 -24.90 -0.11
N ASP A 70 7.36 -25.21 0.55
CA ASP A 70 6.75 -26.56 0.57
C ASP A 70 5.48 -26.60 -0.32
N PRO A 71 5.26 -27.67 -1.12
CA PRO A 71 4.08 -27.82 -1.97
C PRO A 71 2.79 -28.26 -1.23
N ASP A 72 2.86 -28.59 0.07
CA ASP A 72 1.73 -29.08 0.87
C ASP A 72 0.46 -28.18 0.72
N PRO A 73 -0.68 -28.74 0.26
CA PRO A 73 -1.95 -28.01 0.22
C PRO A 73 -2.37 -27.42 1.57
N ALA A 74 -2.12 -28.11 2.68
CA ALA A 74 -2.45 -27.62 4.02
C ALA A 74 -1.64 -26.37 4.39
N LEU A 75 -0.38 -26.28 3.96
CA LEU A 75 0.42 -25.07 4.09
C LEU A 75 -0.22 -23.92 3.32
N ARG A 76 -0.65 -24.17 2.07
CA ARG A 76 -1.26 -23.15 1.21
C ARG A 76 -2.52 -22.58 1.85
N ASP A 77 -3.39 -23.45 2.36
CA ASP A 77 -4.62 -23.06 3.04
C ASP A 77 -4.32 -22.26 4.32
N ARG A 78 -3.32 -22.70 5.09
CA ARG A 78 -2.87 -21.98 6.29
C ARG A 78 -2.33 -20.59 5.96
N VAL A 79 -1.53 -20.45 4.91
CA VAL A 79 -1.03 -19.16 4.42
C VAL A 79 -2.17 -18.25 3.98
N HIS A 80 -3.17 -18.76 3.28
CA HIS A 80 -4.35 -17.98 2.89
C HIS A 80 -5.14 -17.50 4.11
N ALA A 81 -5.36 -18.37 5.10
CA ALA A 81 -6.07 -18.00 6.33
C ALA A 81 -5.33 -16.90 7.11
N LEU A 82 -4.00 -17.01 7.26
CA LEU A 82 -3.17 -16.00 7.93
C LEU A 82 -3.21 -14.65 7.21
N ARG A 83 -3.13 -14.64 5.88
CA ARG A 83 -3.24 -13.40 5.09
C ARG A 83 -4.64 -12.78 5.19
N ALA A 84 -5.69 -13.61 5.21
CA ALA A 84 -7.06 -13.15 5.39
C ALA A 84 -7.30 -12.52 6.77
N SER A 85 -6.56 -12.94 7.81
CA SER A 85 -6.60 -12.30 9.13
C SER A 85 -5.73 -11.05 9.24
N GLY A 86 -5.13 -10.58 8.15
CA GLY A 86 -4.28 -9.39 8.10
C GLY A 86 -2.79 -9.63 8.42
N ALA A 87 -2.37 -10.88 8.62
CA ALA A 87 -0.95 -11.18 8.84
C ALA A 87 -0.16 -11.08 7.52
N VAL A 88 1.06 -10.55 7.62
CA VAL A 88 2.01 -10.57 6.51
C VAL A 88 2.71 -11.93 6.50
N VAL A 89 2.59 -12.65 5.39
CA VAL A 89 3.24 -13.95 5.21
C VAL A 89 4.20 -13.88 4.03
N ILE A 90 5.49 -14.05 4.30
CA ILE A 90 6.58 -14.07 3.32
C ILE A 90 6.87 -15.54 3.00
N ARG A 91 6.88 -15.91 1.72
CA ARG A 91 7.15 -17.29 1.31
C ARG A 91 8.57 -17.41 0.79
N GLU A 92 9.30 -18.39 1.29
CA GLU A 92 10.62 -18.74 0.78
C GLU A 92 10.54 -19.19 -0.68
N LEU A 93 11.57 -18.85 -1.45
CA LEU A 93 11.82 -19.48 -2.74
C LEU A 93 12.56 -20.81 -2.55
N PRO A 94 12.39 -21.79 -3.46
CA PRO A 94 13.16 -23.02 -3.41
C PRO A 94 14.67 -22.74 -3.40
N GLY A 95 15.37 -23.24 -2.38
CA GLY A 95 16.82 -23.04 -2.23
C GLY A 95 17.24 -21.63 -1.79
N GLN A 96 16.31 -20.79 -1.33
CA GLN A 96 16.64 -19.49 -0.77
C GLN A 96 17.53 -19.64 0.46
N ALA A 97 18.66 -18.92 0.46
CA ALA A 97 19.50 -18.71 1.62
C ALA A 97 19.43 -17.22 1.99
N GLY A 98 19.13 -16.93 3.25
CA GLY A 98 19.00 -15.57 3.78
C GLY A 98 18.44 -15.60 5.19
N ASP A 99 18.63 -14.51 5.93
CA ASP A 99 18.12 -14.39 7.30
C ASP A 99 16.65 -13.92 7.29
N PRO A 100 15.70 -14.71 7.81
CA PRO A 100 14.32 -14.29 7.96
C PRO A 100 14.13 -12.99 8.74
N ALA A 101 15.02 -12.68 9.69
CA ALA A 101 14.95 -11.44 10.47
C ALA A 101 15.20 -10.19 9.59
N GLU A 102 16.10 -10.28 8.60
CA GLU A 102 16.34 -9.20 7.64
C GLU A 102 15.13 -8.94 6.73
N MET A 103 14.26 -9.94 6.55
CA MET A 103 12.97 -9.81 5.87
C MET A 103 11.85 -9.26 6.77
N GLY A 104 12.15 -8.90 8.02
CA GLY A 104 11.17 -8.46 9.02
C GLY A 104 10.35 -9.60 9.62
N CYS A 105 10.71 -10.87 9.35
CA CYS A 105 10.02 -11.99 9.97
C CYS A 105 10.42 -12.10 11.45
N SER A 106 9.45 -12.41 12.31
CA SER A 106 9.69 -12.79 13.71
C SER A 106 9.15 -14.19 14.05
N GLN A 107 8.43 -14.79 13.10
CA GLN A 107 7.77 -16.07 13.22
C GLN A 107 7.97 -16.90 11.95
N ARG A 108 7.81 -18.22 12.04
CA ARG A 108 7.77 -19.13 10.89
C ARG A 108 6.65 -20.15 11.00
N LEU A 109 6.20 -20.66 9.86
CA LEU A 109 5.37 -21.85 9.76
C LEU A 109 6.27 -23.09 9.83
N ARG A 110 5.90 -24.02 10.72
CA ARG A 110 6.54 -25.32 10.87
C ARG A 110 5.48 -26.40 10.87
N ASN A 111 5.77 -27.50 10.17
CA ASN A 111 4.92 -28.68 10.22
C ASN A 111 5.26 -29.47 11.50
N VAL A 112 4.27 -29.68 12.36
CA VAL A 112 4.38 -30.50 13.57
C VAL A 112 3.22 -31.48 13.55
N ASP A 113 3.53 -32.78 13.50
CA ASP A 113 2.55 -33.88 13.45
C ASP A 113 1.48 -33.72 12.35
N GLY A 114 1.87 -33.17 11.19
CA GLY A 114 0.99 -32.95 10.05
C GLY A 114 0.20 -31.63 10.10
N GLU A 115 0.36 -30.81 11.14
CA GLU A 115 -0.29 -29.51 11.28
C GLU A 115 0.70 -28.36 11.08
N TRP A 116 0.30 -27.32 10.34
CA TRP A 116 1.11 -26.12 10.12
C TRP A 116 0.86 -25.06 11.19
N ILE A 117 1.78 -25.00 12.15
CA ILE A 117 1.71 -24.07 13.28
C ILE A 117 2.69 -22.90 13.11
N VAL A 118 2.33 -21.75 13.69
CA VAL A 118 3.19 -20.56 13.72
C VAL A 118 4.05 -20.63 14.98
N VAL A 119 5.37 -20.58 14.81
CA VAL A 119 6.35 -20.61 15.91
C VAL A 119 7.27 -19.39 15.84
N PRO A 120 7.82 -18.89 16.97
CA PRO A 120 8.84 -17.84 16.96
C PRO A 120 10.09 -18.27 16.19
N LEU A 121 10.76 -17.34 15.50
CA LEU A 121 12.05 -17.63 14.85
C LEU A 121 13.19 -17.88 15.84
N ALA A 122 13.11 -17.33 17.06
CA ALA A 122 14.17 -17.38 18.08
C ALA A 122 14.28 -18.74 18.81
N GLY A 123 13.95 -19.86 18.16
CA GLY A 123 13.89 -21.18 18.79
C GLY A 123 14.34 -22.35 17.90
N ASP A 124 15.05 -22.07 16.81
CA ASP A 124 15.67 -23.10 15.95
C ASP A 124 17.07 -23.51 16.45
#